data_AF-A0A948XGU5-F1
#
_entry.id   AF-A0A948XGU5-F1
#
_cell.length_a   1.000
_cell.length_b   1.000
_cell.length_c   1.000
_cell.angle_alpha   90.00
_cell.angle_beta   90.00
_cell.angle_gamma   90.00
#
_symmetry.space_group_name_H-M   'P 1'
#
loop_
_entity.id
_entity.type
_entity.pdbx_description
1 polymer ?
#
loop_
_entity_poly.entity_id
_entity_poly.type
_entity_poly.pdbx_seq_one_letter_code
_entity_poly.pdbx_strand_id
1 'polypeptide(L)'
;MTENKTVREMIDEAIREMIDEAIGLYDKGEWNAALELLEITFQSRYVNNKEAAEIHMLAAWNHWKRGKKDLAASVWATTTQIAGADNITIASSHAGLGIYYAEKGDKEKALHHAKLAQELLPPNVTMNHAMNLNACAISLAKIGELDRAEEVLRKVAQINEQLEKSDDPVVAKKAKHQRAKNGYNLASLVYIPQEKYREAIVELDVEVIPRYKIVNAETDIAAAYHRIAEAYEKMAETGNAEKLCLTLALDYENASLTFWQKHPDDPKRIETAEKNILRIKEKIAKLEH
;
A
#
# COMPACT_ATOMS: atom_id res chain seq x y z
N MET A 1 -14.18 15.46 39.42
CA MET A 1 -13.06 14.70 39.98
C MET A 1 -12.20 14.26 38.82
N THR A 2 -11.09 14.94 38.57
CA THR A 2 -10.05 14.47 37.65
C THR A 2 -9.25 13.40 38.38
N GLU A 3 -9.27 12.15 37.91
CA GLU A 3 -8.38 11.11 38.41
C GLU A 3 -6.93 11.55 38.20
N ASN A 4 -6.13 11.52 39.27
CA ASN A 4 -4.69 11.72 39.16
C ASN A 4 -4.09 10.46 38.53
N LYS A 5 -3.66 10.57 37.26
CA LYS A 5 -2.86 9.53 36.60
C LYS A 5 -1.59 9.27 37.40
N THR A 6 -1.20 8.02 37.50
CA THR A 6 0.10 7.62 38.04
C THR A 6 1.23 8.05 37.11
N VAL A 7 2.44 8.21 37.65
CA VAL A 7 3.64 8.52 36.84
C VAL A 7 3.86 7.47 35.74
N ARG A 8 3.51 6.20 35.99
CA ARG A 8 3.65 5.15 34.97
C ARG A 8 2.65 5.34 33.83
N GLU A 9 1.39 5.63 34.13
CA GLU A 9 0.37 5.88 33.10
C GLU A 9 0.72 7.09 32.24
N MET A 10 1.26 8.15 32.84
CA MET A 10 1.73 9.32 32.08
C MET A 10 2.90 8.99 31.14
N ILE A 11 3.81 8.09 31.55
CA ILE A 11 4.93 7.63 30.71
C ILE A 11 4.41 6.75 29.57
N ASP A 12 3.49 5.83 29.84
CA ASP A 12 2.90 4.95 28.83
C ASP A 12 2.13 5.75 27.77
N GLU A 13 1.39 6.78 28.21
CA GLU A 13 0.72 7.72 27.32
C GLU A 13 1.72 8.50 26.46
N ALA A 14 2.81 9.02 27.04
CA ALA A 14 3.83 9.73 26.29
C ALA A 14 4.53 8.85 25.25
N ILE A 15 4.85 7.59 25.58
CA ILE A 15 5.42 6.64 24.62
C ILE A 15 4.43 6.40 23.48
N ARG A 16 3.13 6.23 23.79
CA ARG A 16 2.10 6.02 22.78
C ARG A 16 1.95 7.24 21.86
N GLU A 17 1.95 8.45 22.40
CA GLU A 17 1.88 9.69 21.63
C GLU A 17 3.06 9.81 20.66
N MET A 18 4.28 9.50 21.09
CA MET A 18 5.46 9.51 20.21
C MET A 18 5.36 8.47 19.08
N ILE A 19 4.84 7.28 19.36
CA ILE A 19 4.60 6.25 18.33
C ILE A 19 3.54 6.74 17.32
N ASP A 20 2.44 7.32 17.80
CA ASP A 20 1.37 7.83 16.95
C ASP A 20 1.83 9.03 16.10
N GLU A 21 2.67 9.90 16.65
CA GLU A 21 3.32 10.97 15.91
C GLU A 21 4.27 10.42 14.83
N ALA A 22 5.07 9.40 15.14
CA ALA A 22 5.94 8.75 14.16
C ALA A 22 5.13 8.11 13.01
N ILE A 23 3.98 7.50 13.31
CA ILE A 23 3.05 7.00 12.29
C ILE A 23 2.51 8.14 11.43
N GLY A 24 2.16 9.28 12.04
CA GLY A 24 1.72 10.48 11.33
C GLY A 24 2.79 11.03 10.37
N LEU A 25 4.04 11.09 10.80
CA LEU A 25 5.19 11.48 9.97
C LEU A 25 5.40 10.48 8.82
N TYR A 26 5.30 9.18 9.10
CA TYR A 26 5.40 8.13 8.08
C TYR A 26 4.32 8.28 6.99
N ASP A 27 3.07 8.50 7.39
CA ASP A 27 1.92 8.66 6.48
C ASP A 27 2.07 9.92 5.60
N LYS A 28 2.76 10.96 6.08
CA LYS A 28 3.10 12.17 5.31
C LYS A 28 4.30 12.02 4.37
N GLY A 29 5.01 10.90 4.42
CA GLY A 29 6.24 10.70 3.63
C GLY A 29 7.52 11.18 4.32
N GLU A 30 7.43 11.68 5.56
CA GLU A 30 8.56 12.21 6.34
C GLU A 30 9.36 11.07 7.01
N TRP A 31 9.79 10.08 6.23
CA TRP A 31 10.34 8.81 6.73
C TRP A 31 11.65 8.95 7.54
N ASN A 32 12.41 10.02 7.35
CA ASN A 32 13.59 10.27 8.17
C ASN A 32 13.19 10.76 9.57
N ALA A 33 12.27 11.73 9.66
CA ALA A 33 11.78 12.26 10.93
C ALA A 33 11.00 11.19 11.71
N ALA A 34 10.18 10.39 11.01
CA ALA A 34 9.48 9.26 11.62
C ALA A 34 10.47 8.25 12.24
N LEU A 35 11.54 7.90 11.52
CA LEU A 35 12.55 6.98 12.04
C LEU A 35 13.34 7.58 13.22
N GLU A 36 13.73 8.85 13.14
CA GLU A 36 14.42 9.53 14.24
C GLU A 36 13.57 9.55 15.52
N LEU A 37 12.28 9.83 15.40
CA LEU A 37 11.36 9.80 16.54
C LEU A 37 11.22 8.38 17.13
N LEU A 38 11.15 7.35 16.27
CA LEU A 38 11.15 5.95 16.72
C LEU A 38 12.44 5.56 17.45
N GLU A 39 13.60 6.01 16.98
CA GLU A 39 14.89 5.78 17.62
C GLU A 39 14.98 6.47 18.99
N ILE A 40 14.52 7.72 19.09
CA ILE A 40 14.43 8.44 20.37
C ILE A 40 13.48 7.74 21.33
N THR A 41 12.31 7.31 20.84
CA THR A 41 11.32 6.58 21.65
C THR A 41 11.93 5.29 22.19
N PHE A 42 12.62 4.52 21.33
CA PHE A 42 13.25 3.26 21.71
C PHE A 42 14.33 3.41 22.78
N GLN A 43 15.06 4.53 22.79
CA GLN A 43 16.10 4.81 23.79
C GLN A 43 15.54 5.13 25.19
N SER A 44 14.22 5.34 25.31
CA SER A 44 13.57 5.54 26.61
C SER A 44 13.66 4.28 27.47
N ARG A 45 14.16 4.43 28.70
CA ARG A 45 14.31 3.32 29.68
C ARG A 45 12.99 2.68 30.12
N TYR A 46 11.85 3.21 29.67
CA TYR A 46 10.52 2.79 30.08
C TYR A 46 9.77 1.95 29.04
N VAL A 47 10.37 1.80 27.85
CA VAL A 47 9.85 0.96 26.76
C VAL A 47 9.88 -0.50 27.19
N ASN A 48 8.72 -1.15 27.15
CA ASN A 48 8.61 -2.59 27.37
C ASN A 48 8.82 -3.38 26.06
N ASN A 49 8.89 -4.72 26.14
CA ASN A 49 9.14 -5.56 24.96
C ASN A 49 8.06 -5.42 23.87
N LYS A 50 6.81 -5.17 24.25
CA LYS A 50 5.71 -5.01 23.29
C LYS A 50 5.86 -3.72 22.49
N GLU A 51 6.14 -2.61 23.18
CA GLU A 51 6.44 -1.31 22.57
C GLU A 51 7.72 -1.39 21.72
N ALA A 52 8.77 -2.03 22.23
CA ALA A 52 10.01 -2.28 21.48
C ALA A 52 9.74 -3.01 20.16
N ALA A 53 8.89 -4.03 20.18
CA ALA A 53 8.52 -4.77 18.97
C ALA A 53 7.73 -3.92 17.98
N GLU A 54 6.77 -3.10 18.47
CA GLU A 54 6.01 -2.18 17.62
C GLU A 54 6.93 -1.14 16.97
N ILE A 55 7.83 -0.54 17.76
CA ILE A 55 8.82 0.42 17.28
C ILE A 55 9.73 -0.20 16.21
N HIS A 56 10.27 -1.40 16.46
CA HIS A 56 11.09 -2.11 15.48
C HIS A 56 10.31 -2.42 14.19
N MET A 57 9.06 -2.88 14.30
CA MET A 57 8.20 -3.15 13.14
C MET A 57 7.97 -1.88 12.29
N LEU A 58 7.70 -0.74 12.94
CA LEU A 58 7.52 0.55 12.25
C LEU A 58 8.83 1.07 11.65
N ALA A 59 9.97 0.87 12.33
CA ALA A 59 11.29 1.22 11.82
C ALA A 59 11.63 0.40 10.55
N ALA A 60 11.27 -0.88 10.51
CA ALA A 60 11.43 -1.71 9.33
C ALA A 60 10.60 -1.21 8.13
N TRP A 61 9.35 -0.80 8.35
CA TRP A 61 8.55 -0.15 7.30
C TRP A 61 9.15 1.18 6.82
N ASN A 62 9.77 1.95 7.72
CA ASN A 62 10.53 3.16 7.35
C ASN A 62 11.76 2.82 6.49
N HIS A 63 12.56 1.83 6.89
CA HIS A 63 13.69 1.35 6.08
C HIS A 63 13.25 0.87 4.70
N TRP A 64 12.11 0.17 4.61
CA TRP A 64 11.53 -0.27 3.35
C TRP A 64 11.23 0.90 2.42
N LYS A 65 10.53 1.94 2.93
CA LYS A 65 10.20 3.13 2.13
C LYS A 65 11.43 3.91 1.66
N ARG A 66 12.49 3.90 2.47
CA ARG A 66 13.80 4.49 2.13
C ARG A 66 14.63 3.62 1.18
N GLY A 67 14.10 2.52 0.67
CA GLY A 67 14.78 1.60 -0.25
C GLY A 67 15.79 0.66 0.42
N LYS A 68 15.95 0.70 1.74
CA LYS A 68 16.86 -0.17 2.51
C LYS A 68 16.20 -1.52 2.81
N LYS A 69 15.81 -2.25 1.77
CA LYS A 69 14.95 -3.44 1.88
C LYS A 69 15.55 -4.61 2.64
N ASP A 70 16.85 -4.89 2.46
CA ASP A 70 17.53 -5.97 3.20
C ASP A 70 17.63 -5.64 4.71
N LEU A 71 17.83 -4.36 5.06
CA LEU A 71 17.79 -3.90 6.45
C LEU A 71 16.38 -4.03 7.04
N ALA A 72 15.35 -3.61 6.30
CA ALA A 72 13.96 -3.79 6.71
C ALA A 72 13.63 -5.27 7.01
N ALA A 73 14.05 -6.18 6.14
CA ALA A 73 13.87 -7.62 6.33
C ALA A 73 14.57 -8.14 7.60
N SER A 74 15.81 -7.72 7.85
CA SER A 74 16.54 -8.06 9.07
C SER A 74 15.83 -7.57 10.34
N VAL A 75 15.32 -6.34 10.31
CA VAL A 75 14.59 -5.76 11.45
C VAL A 75 13.26 -6.50 11.68
N TRP A 76 12.46 -6.77 10.63
CA TRP A 76 11.25 -7.59 10.77
C TRP A 76 11.55 -8.99 11.30
N ALA A 77 12.59 -9.66 10.81
CA ALA A 77 13.00 -10.96 11.31
C ALA A 77 13.33 -10.91 12.81
N THR A 78 14.04 -9.88 13.25
CA THR A 78 14.31 -9.64 14.67
C THR A 78 13.02 -9.43 15.46
N THR A 79 12.08 -8.62 14.95
CA THR A 79 10.80 -8.38 15.60
C THR A 79 10.00 -9.67 15.84
N THR A 80 10.03 -10.62 14.90
CA THR A 80 9.33 -11.91 15.05
C THR A 80 9.82 -12.76 16.24
N GLN A 81 10.99 -12.43 16.80
CA GLN A 81 11.60 -13.15 17.92
C GLN A 81 11.46 -12.43 19.26
N ILE A 82 10.83 -11.23 19.31
CA ILE A 82 10.70 -10.46 20.55
C ILE A 82 9.62 -11.09 21.44
N ALA A 83 10.04 -11.59 22.60
CA ALA A 83 9.15 -12.20 23.58
C ALA A 83 8.17 -11.17 24.16
N GLY A 84 6.86 -11.49 24.11
CA GLY A 84 5.79 -10.63 24.60
C GLY A 84 5.29 -9.59 23.59
N ALA A 85 5.74 -9.64 22.34
CA ALA A 85 5.18 -8.84 21.26
C ALA A 85 3.74 -9.25 20.94
N ASP A 86 2.89 -8.28 20.62
CA ASP A 86 1.51 -8.54 20.20
C ASP A 86 1.48 -9.27 18.85
N ASN A 87 0.50 -10.17 18.69
CA ASN A 87 0.29 -10.91 17.44
C ASN A 87 0.16 -10.00 16.22
N ILE A 88 -0.45 -8.81 16.36
CA ILE A 88 -0.61 -7.88 15.22
C ILE A 88 0.71 -7.27 14.75
N THR A 89 1.65 -7.06 15.67
CA THR A 89 3.01 -6.59 15.39
C THR A 89 3.83 -7.68 14.72
N ILE A 90 3.70 -8.93 15.20
CA ILE A 90 4.34 -10.09 14.56
C ILE A 90 3.74 -10.37 13.19
N ALA A 91 2.42 -10.26 13.03
CA ALA A 91 1.73 -10.40 11.74
C ALA A 91 2.22 -9.38 10.72
N SER A 92 2.33 -8.10 11.11
CA SER A 92 2.88 -7.04 10.25
C SER A 92 4.32 -7.34 9.81
N SER A 93 5.15 -7.85 10.74
CA SER A 93 6.54 -8.21 10.43
C SER A 93 6.63 -9.38 9.44
N HIS A 94 5.79 -10.42 9.61
CA HIS A 94 5.67 -11.49 8.63
C HIS A 94 5.11 -11.00 7.30
N ALA A 95 4.14 -10.09 7.27
CA ALA A 95 3.63 -9.53 6.03
C ALA A 95 4.73 -8.77 5.25
N GLY A 96 5.57 -8.00 5.95
CA GLY A 96 6.76 -7.35 5.38
C GLY A 96 7.78 -8.35 4.83
N LEU A 97 8.11 -9.40 5.58
CA LEU A 97 8.98 -10.49 5.12
C LEU A 97 8.41 -11.22 3.90
N GLY A 98 7.09 -11.43 3.85
CA GLY A 98 6.40 -12.02 2.71
C GLY A 98 6.60 -11.20 1.44
N ILE A 99 6.48 -9.87 1.53
CA ILE A 99 6.77 -8.98 0.38
C ILE A 99 8.24 -9.05 -0.01
N TYR A 100 9.15 -9.03 0.98
CA TYR A 100 10.59 -9.08 0.74
C TYR A 100 11.00 -10.34 -0.05
N TYR A 101 10.57 -11.52 0.41
CA TYR A 101 10.91 -12.77 -0.27
C TYR A 101 10.23 -12.92 -1.63
N ALA A 102 9.01 -12.40 -1.78
CA ALA A 102 8.35 -12.34 -3.09
C ALA A 102 9.16 -11.49 -4.09
N GLU A 103 9.72 -10.36 -3.67
CA GLU A 103 10.59 -9.54 -4.53
C GLU A 103 11.93 -10.19 -4.86
N LYS A 104 12.44 -11.07 -4.00
CA LYS A 104 13.64 -11.87 -4.27
C LYS A 104 13.35 -13.11 -5.13
N GLY A 105 12.08 -13.40 -5.44
CA GLY A 105 11.66 -14.59 -6.16
C GLY A 105 11.65 -15.88 -5.32
N ASP A 106 11.80 -15.78 -3.99
CA ASP A 106 11.72 -16.92 -3.08
C ASP A 106 10.24 -17.21 -2.74
N LYS A 107 9.60 -17.98 -3.62
CA LYS A 107 8.17 -18.29 -3.54
C LYS A 107 7.80 -19.02 -2.24
N GLU A 108 8.64 -19.95 -1.78
CA GLU A 108 8.35 -20.75 -0.59
C GLU A 108 8.34 -19.89 0.68
N LYS A 109 9.36 -19.04 0.86
CA LYS A 109 9.39 -18.14 2.03
C LYS A 109 8.31 -17.07 1.97
N ALA A 110 8.01 -16.55 0.78
CA ALA A 110 6.90 -15.61 0.59
C ALA A 110 5.57 -16.22 1.05
N LEU A 111 5.27 -17.45 0.61
CA LEU A 111 4.08 -18.20 1.02
C LEU A 111 4.04 -18.46 2.52
N HIS A 112 5.16 -18.93 3.08
CA HIS A 112 5.28 -19.21 4.50
C HIS A 112 4.95 -17.98 5.35
N HIS A 113 5.58 -16.85 5.04
CA HIS A 113 5.36 -15.61 5.80
C HIS A 113 3.98 -14.98 5.56
N ALA A 114 3.44 -15.04 4.34
CA ALA A 114 2.08 -14.56 4.09
C ALA A 114 1.03 -15.41 4.84
N LYS A 115 1.28 -16.70 5.03
CA LYS A 115 0.43 -17.60 5.83
C LYS A 115 0.50 -17.24 7.31
N LEU A 116 1.71 -17.15 7.88
CA LEU A 116 1.89 -16.78 9.30
C LEU A 116 1.28 -15.42 9.62
N ALA A 117 1.45 -14.44 8.73
CA ALA A 117 0.85 -13.12 8.89
C ALA A 117 -0.68 -13.20 8.99
N GLN A 118 -1.34 -14.04 8.18
CA GLN A 118 -2.79 -14.23 8.22
C GLN A 118 -3.26 -14.98 9.48
N GLU A 119 -2.55 -16.03 9.90
CA GLU A 119 -2.90 -16.85 11.06
C GLU A 119 -2.81 -16.10 12.39
N LEU A 120 -1.93 -15.09 12.47
CA LEU A 120 -1.72 -14.27 13.65
C LEU A 120 -2.72 -13.13 13.80
N LEU A 121 -3.51 -12.81 12.77
CA LEU A 121 -4.41 -11.67 12.86
C LEU A 121 -5.54 -11.94 13.86
N PRO A 122 -5.79 -11.01 14.80
CA PRO A 122 -6.89 -11.17 15.74
C PRO A 122 -8.24 -11.11 15.00
N PRO A 123 -9.31 -11.69 15.58
CA PRO A 123 -10.64 -11.67 14.98
C PRO A 123 -11.22 -10.25 14.88
N ASN A 124 -10.70 -9.32 15.67
CA ASN A 124 -11.15 -7.93 15.72
C ASN A 124 -10.75 -7.22 14.42
N VAL A 125 -11.72 -6.60 13.76
CA VAL A 125 -11.50 -5.82 12.54
C VAL A 125 -10.90 -4.47 12.90
N THR A 126 -9.69 -4.20 12.42
CA THR A 126 -8.98 -2.92 12.64
C THR A 126 -8.31 -2.46 11.35
N MET A 127 -7.89 -1.19 11.31
CA MET A 127 -7.09 -0.67 10.20
C MET A 127 -5.81 -1.49 9.96
N ASN A 128 -5.13 -1.87 11.04
CA ASN A 128 -3.91 -2.68 10.97
C ASN A 128 -4.19 -4.08 10.40
N HIS A 129 -5.36 -4.65 10.70
CA HIS A 129 -5.81 -5.91 10.09
C HIS A 129 -5.89 -5.77 8.56
N ALA A 130 -6.58 -4.74 8.06
CA ALA A 130 -6.71 -4.48 6.62
C ALA A 130 -5.36 -4.29 5.93
N MET A 131 -4.46 -3.51 6.55
CA MET A 131 -3.12 -3.22 6.01
C MET A 131 -2.26 -4.48 5.93
N ASN A 132 -2.27 -5.33 6.98
CA ASN A 132 -1.51 -6.58 7.01
C ASN A 132 -2.01 -7.58 5.95
N LEU A 133 -3.33 -7.73 5.80
CA LEU A 133 -3.90 -8.58 4.76
C LEU A 133 -3.58 -8.06 3.36
N ASN A 134 -3.63 -6.74 3.13
CA ASN A 134 -3.25 -6.15 1.85
C ASN A 134 -1.77 -6.43 1.52
N ALA A 135 -0.87 -6.34 2.51
CA ALA A 135 0.53 -6.70 2.34
C ALA A 135 0.72 -8.20 1.99
N CYS A 136 -0.08 -9.09 2.61
CA CYS A 136 -0.10 -10.51 2.25
C CYS A 136 -0.56 -10.72 0.81
N ALA A 137 -1.62 -10.03 0.37
CA ALA A 137 -2.10 -10.13 -1.00
C ALA A 137 -1.07 -9.64 -2.02
N ILE A 138 -0.33 -8.57 -1.73
CA ILE A 138 0.77 -8.10 -2.58
C ILE A 138 1.85 -9.18 -2.71
N SER A 139 2.22 -9.83 -1.60
CA SER A 139 3.19 -10.94 -1.63
C SER A 139 2.70 -12.09 -2.51
N LEU A 140 1.44 -12.52 -2.32
CA LEU A 140 0.80 -13.58 -3.11
C LEU A 140 0.75 -13.24 -4.60
N ALA A 141 0.35 -12.01 -4.95
CA ALA A 141 0.27 -11.59 -6.35
C ALA A 141 1.64 -11.61 -7.02
N LYS A 142 2.69 -11.13 -6.33
CA LYS A 142 4.08 -11.12 -6.85
C LYS A 142 4.65 -12.51 -7.14
N ILE A 143 4.18 -13.54 -6.45
CA ILE A 143 4.59 -14.94 -6.68
C ILE A 143 3.63 -15.71 -7.61
N GLY A 144 2.69 -15.00 -8.25
CA GLY A 144 1.75 -15.57 -9.22
C GLY A 144 0.54 -16.29 -8.60
N GLU A 145 0.32 -16.17 -7.29
CA GLU A 145 -0.85 -16.76 -6.60
C GLU A 145 -2.06 -15.82 -6.73
N LEU A 146 -2.45 -15.49 -7.97
CA LEU A 146 -3.38 -14.41 -8.29
C LEU A 146 -4.78 -14.63 -7.70
N ASP A 147 -5.33 -15.84 -7.77
CA ASP A 147 -6.67 -16.14 -7.23
C ASP A 147 -6.72 -15.98 -5.70
N ARG A 148 -5.64 -16.38 -5.01
CA ARG A 148 -5.52 -16.20 -3.55
C ARG A 148 -5.30 -14.74 -3.19
N ALA A 149 -4.53 -14.00 -3.98
CA ALA A 149 -4.37 -12.56 -3.80
C ALA A 149 -5.72 -11.84 -3.96
N GLU A 150 -6.51 -12.20 -4.98
CA GLU A 150 -7.87 -11.68 -5.19
C GLU A 150 -8.77 -11.96 -3.97
N GLU A 151 -8.80 -13.21 -3.48
CA GLU A 151 -9.59 -13.58 -2.31
C GLU A 151 -9.24 -12.70 -1.09
N VAL A 152 -7.94 -12.51 -0.83
CA VAL A 152 -7.48 -11.69 0.30
C VAL A 152 -7.82 -10.21 0.09
N LEU A 153 -7.63 -9.65 -1.11
CA LEU A 153 -8.00 -8.25 -1.42
C LEU A 153 -9.51 -8.01 -1.30
N ARG A 154 -10.35 -8.99 -1.62
CA ARG A 154 -11.80 -8.90 -1.41
C ARG A 154 -12.16 -8.87 0.08
N LYS A 155 -11.47 -9.67 0.92
CA LYS A 155 -11.62 -9.59 2.38
C LYS A 155 -11.19 -8.23 2.93
N VAL A 156 -10.08 -7.67 2.44
CA VAL A 156 -9.61 -6.32 2.79
C VAL A 156 -10.64 -5.26 2.40
N ALA A 157 -11.26 -5.36 1.22
CA ALA A 157 -12.30 -4.44 0.77
C ALA A 157 -13.51 -4.44 1.73
N GLN A 158 -13.94 -5.62 2.19
CA GLN A 158 -15.04 -5.76 3.16
C GLN A 158 -14.69 -5.11 4.51
N ILE A 159 -13.46 -5.31 4.99
CA ILE A 159 -12.97 -4.67 6.21
C ILE A 159 -12.99 -3.15 6.07
N ASN A 160 -12.41 -2.61 4.99
CA ASN A 160 -12.36 -1.17 4.78
C ASN A 160 -13.76 -0.58 4.62
N GLU A 161 -14.70 -1.28 4.00
CA GLU A 161 -16.09 -0.84 3.93
C GLU A 161 -16.74 -0.72 5.32
N GLN A 162 -16.44 -1.63 6.24
CA GLN A 162 -16.92 -1.52 7.63
C GLN A 162 -16.29 -0.31 8.33
N LEU A 163 -14.98 -0.10 8.15
CA LEU A 163 -14.26 1.03 8.76
C LEU A 163 -14.65 2.39 8.17
N GLU A 164 -15.07 2.45 6.91
CA GLU A 164 -15.62 3.66 6.27
C GLU A 164 -16.91 4.16 6.95
N LYS A 165 -17.63 3.27 7.63
CA LYS A 165 -18.88 3.57 8.38
C LYS A 165 -18.62 3.97 9.84
N SER A 166 -17.35 4.07 10.23
CA SER A 166 -16.97 4.52 11.58
C SER A 166 -17.45 5.95 11.86
N ASP A 167 -17.93 6.20 13.08
CA ASP A 167 -18.28 7.54 13.56
C ASP A 167 -17.04 8.43 13.73
N ASP A 168 -15.85 7.83 13.85
CA ASP A 168 -14.59 8.56 13.84
C ASP A 168 -14.24 8.99 12.40
N PRO A 169 -14.26 10.32 12.09
CA PRO A 169 -14.00 10.82 10.75
C PRO A 169 -12.56 10.58 10.28
N VAL A 170 -11.58 10.44 11.19
CA VAL A 170 -10.20 10.13 10.86
C VAL A 170 -10.10 8.68 10.39
N VAL A 171 -10.72 7.75 11.12
CA VAL A 171 -10.80 6.33 10.73
C VAL A 171 -11.54 6.19 9.41
N ALA A 172 -12.71 6.82 9.26
CA ALA A 172 -13.52 6.74 8.05
C ALA A 172 -12.76 7.29 6.82
N LYS A 173 -12.05 8.42 6.97
CA LYS A 173 -11.23 9.00 5.89
C LYS A 173 -10.05 8.08 5.52
N LYS A 174 -9.33 7.54 6.51
CA LYS A 174 -8.22 6.62 6.27
C LYS A 174 -8.69 5.32 5.60
N ALA A 175 -9.86 4.80 5.99
CA ALA A 175 -10.47 3.63 5.38
C ALA A 175 -10.82 3.85 3.89
N LYS A 176 -11.33 5.03 3.52
CA LYS A 176 -11.55 5.40 2.10
C LYS A 176 -10.27 5.36 1.29
N HIS A 177 -9.17 5.90 1.84
CA HIS A 177 -7.87 5.85 1.18
C HIS A 177 -7.37 4.41 1.03
N GLN A 178 -7.48 3.60 2.09
CA GLN A 178 -7.05 2.20 2.05
C GLN A 178 -7.90 1.33 1.11
N ARG A 179 -9.21 1.58 1.01
CA ARG A 179 -10.08 0.91 0.06
C ARG A 179 -9.67 1.21 -1.38
N ALA A 180 -9.33 2.46 -1.68
CA ALA A 180 -8.81 2.85 -2.99
C ALA A 180 -7.45 2.17 -3.29
N LYS A 181 -6.53 2.11 -2.31
CA LYS A 181 -5.26 1.38 -2.47
C LYS A 181 -5.47 -0.11 -2.71
N ASN A 182 -6.43 -0.72 -2.02
CA ASN A 182 -6.80 -2.11 -2.21
C ASN A 182 -7.35 -2.37 -3.63
N GLY A 183 -8.29 -1.54 -4.09
CA GLY A 183 -8.83 -1.62 -5.46
C GLY A 183 -7.76 -1.41 -6.52
N TYR A 184 -6.83 -0.47 -6.30
CA TYR A 184 -5.68 -0.28 -7.16
C TYR A 184 -4.81 -1.54 -7.25
N ASN A 185 -4.53 -2.19 -6.12
CA ASN A 185 -3.78 -3.46 -6.09
C ASN A 185 -4.54 -4.58 -6.79
N LEU A 186 -5.85 -4.67 -6.60
CA LEU A 186 -6.70 -5.67 -7.27
C LEU A 186 -6.64 -5.50 -8.79
N ALA A 187 -6.82 -4.28 -9.29
CA ALA A 187 -6.70 -4.00 -10.71
C ALA A 187 -5.28 -4.28 -11.25
N SER A 188 -4.26 -3.73 -10.59
CA SER A 188 -2.90 -3.68 -11.13
C SER A 188 -2.13 -4.99 -10.96
N LEU A 189 -2.32 -5.70 -9.85
CA LEU A 189 -1.55 -6.88 -9.49
C LEU A 189 -2.30 -8.19 -9.75
N VAL A 190 -3.62 -8.13 -9.96
CA VAL A 190 -4.44 -9.33 -10.21
C VAL A 190 -5.14 -9.25 -11.57
N TYR A 191 -6.02 -8.28 -11.78
CA TYR A 191 -6.84 -8.26 -13.00
C TYR A 191 -6.03 -8.04 -14.28
N ILE A 192 -5.12 -7.05 -14.31
CA ILE A 192 -4.27 -6.81 -15.50
C ILE A 192 -3.40 -8.04 -15.82
N PRO A 193 -2.69 -8.67 -14.86
CA PRO A 193 -1.95 -9.91 -15.12
C PRO A 193 -2.80 -11.10 -15.57
N GLN A 194 -4.09 -11.14 -15.18
CA GLN A 194 -5.04 -12.16 -15.64
C GLN A 194 -5.74 -11.78 -16.97
N GLU A 195 -5.32 -10.69 -17.62
CA GLU A 195 -5.93 -10.15 -18.84
C GLU A 195 -7.42 -9.74 -18.67
N LYS A 196 -7.86 -9.55 -17.42
CA LYS A 196 -9.19 -9.04 -17.05
C LYS A 196 -9.22 -7.50 -17.15
N TYR A 197 -8.90 -6.98 -18.33
CA TYR A 197 -8.66 -5.54 -18.52
C TYR A 197 -9.91 -4.70 -18.27
N ARG A 198 -11.11 -5.19 -18.63
CA ARG A 198 -12.36 -4.46 -18.40
C ARG A 198 -12.65 -4.32 -16.91
N GLU A 199 -12.44 -5.38 -16.15
CA GLU A 199 -12.59 -5.41 -14.70
C GLU A 199 -11.58 -4.48 -14.03
N ALA A 200 -10.33 -4.45 -14.49
CA ALA A 200 -9.32 -3.50 -14.03
C ALA A 200 -9.73 -2.04 -14.28
N ILE A 201 -10.23 -1.73 -15.47
CA ILE A 201 -10.66 -0.37 -15.82
C ILE A 201 -11.86 0.05 -14.96
N VAL A 202 -12.86 -0.82 -14.80
CA VAL A 202 -14.04 -0.54 -13.95
C VAL A 202 -13.62 -0.31 -12.50
N GLU A 203 -12.79 -1.18 -11.93
CA GLU A 203 -12.29 -1.01 -10.56
C GLU A 203 -11.54 0.33 -10.40
N LEU A 204 -10.66 0.68 -11.35
CA LEU A 204 -9.88 1.91 -11.28
C LEU A 204 -10.73 3.17 -11.45
N ASP A 205 -11.59 3.21 -12.47
CA ASP A 205 -12.34 4.42 -12.87
C ASP A 205 -13.56 4.67 -11.98
N VAL A 206 -14.26 3.60 -11.58
CA VAL A 206 -15.51 3.67 -10.82
C VAL A 206 -15.26 3.62 -9.31
N GLU A 207 -14.33 2.81 -8.83
CA GLU A 207 -14.12 2.63 -7.39
C GLU A 207 -12.91 3.41 -6.85
N VAL A 208 -11.75 3.33 -7.53
CA VAL A 208 -10.49 3.85 -6.99
C VAL A 208 -10.36 5.37 -7.14
N ILE A 209 -10.47 5.89 -8.36
CA ILE A 209 -10.24 7.32 -8.64
C ILE A 209 -11.20 8.23 -7.85
N PRO A 210 -12.52 7.95 -7.75
CA PRO A 210 -13.42 8.78 -6.95
C PRO A 210 -13.02 8.84 -5.47
N ARG A 211 -12.54 7.73 -4.90
CA ARG A 211 -12.07 7.70 -3.50
C ARG A 211 -10.77 8.47 -3.32
N TYR A 212 -9.81 8.36 -4.24
CA TYR A 212 -8.59 9.17 -4.18
C TYR A 212 -8.89 10.67 -4.31
N LYS A 213 -9.88 11.07 -5.12
CA LYS A 213 -10.36 12.46 -5.20
C LYS A 213 -10.92 12.95 -3.85
N ILE A 214 -11.69 12.12 -3.13
CA ILE A 214 -12.22 12.47 -1.80
C ILE A 214 -11.10 12.75 -0.78
N VAL A 215 -10.01 12.00 -0.84
CA VAL A 215 -8.88 12.14 0.11
C VAL A 215 -7.75 13.03 -0.41
N ASN A 216 -7.92 13.67 -1.58
CA ASN A 216 -6.94 14.52 -2.25
C ASN A 216 -5.58 13.83 -2.50
N ALA A 217 -5.60 12.56 -2.90
CA ALA A 217 -4.38 11.80 -3.19
C ALA A 217 -3.98 11.94 -4.67
N GLU A 218 -3.50 13.12 -5.07
CA GLU A 218 -3.23 13.48 -6.47
C GLU A 218 -2.24 12.54 -7.20
N THR A 219 -1.15 12.14 -6.54
CA THR A 219 -0.17 11.20 -7.10
C THR A 219 -0.75 9.79 -7.26
N ASP A 220 -1.64 9.36 -6.36
CA ASP A 220 -2.35 8.09 -6.45
C ASP A 220 -3.38 8.11 -7.61
N ILE A 221 -4.04 9.26 -7.86
CA ILE A 221 -4.92 9.45 -9.03
C ILE A 221 -4.13 9.32 -10.34
N ALA A 222 -2.97 9.96 -10.42
CA ALA A 222 -2.10 9.89 -11.58
C ALA A 222 -1.69 8.43 -11.88
N ALA A 223 -1.29 7.69 -10.85
CA ALA A 223 -0.96 6.28 -10.96
C ALA A 223 -2.15 5.41 -11.41
N ALA A 224 -3.37 5.72 -10.96
CA ALA A 224 -4.58 4.99 -11.37
C ALA A 224 -4.91 5.25 -12.86
N TYR A 225 -4.85 6.50 -13.32
CA TYR A 225 -5.04 6.82 -14.74
C TYR A 225 -4.01 6.13 -15.64
N HIS A 226 -2.74 6.12 -15.23
CA HIS A 226 -1.69 5.39 -15.95
C HIS A 226 -2.02 3.89 -16.09
N ARG A 227 -2.55 3.26 -15.03
CA ARG A 227 -2.94 1.84 -15.09
C ARG A 227 -4.14 1.58 -15.98
N ILE A 228 -5.09 2.52 -16.06
CA ILE A 228 -6.19 2.46 -17.03
C ILE A 228 -5.63 2.56 -18.46
N ALA A 229 -4.69 3.48 -18.71
CA ALA A 229 -4.05 3.61 -20.02
C ALA A 229 -3.33 2.31 -20.43
N GLU A 230 -2.55 1.71 -19.52
CA GLU A 230 -1.90 0.42 -19.72
C GLU A 230 -2.90 -0.70 -20.06
N ALA A 231 -4.02 -0.78 -19.34
CA ALA A 231 -5.07 -1.78 -19.59
C ALA A 231 -5.68 -1.61 -21.00
N TYR A 232 -5.96 -0.37 -21.43
CA TYR A 232 -6.44 -0.11 -22.79
C TYR A 232 -5.40 -0.45 -23.86
N GLU A 233 -4.13 -0.16 -23.65
CA GLU A 233 -3.08 -0.56 -24.59
C GLU A 233 -2.97 -2.08 -24.73
N LYS A 234 -3.11 -2.81 -23.62
CA LYS A 234 -3.12 -4.28 -23.64
C LYS A 234 -4.36 -4.84 -24.35
N MET A 235 -5.51 -4.18 -24.21
CA MET A 235 -6.70 -4.50 -25.01
C MET A 235 -6.52 -4.23 -26.50
N ALA A 236 -5.81 -3.16 -26.86
CA ALA A 236 -5.45 -2.88 -28.25
C ALA A 236 -4.59 -3.98 -28.85
N GLU A 237 -3.61 -4.50 -28.08
CA GLU A 237 -2.71 -5.58 -28.51
C GLU A 237 -3.42 -6.93 -28.73
N THR A 238 -4.63 -7.12 -28.19
CA THR A 238 -5.34 -8.41 -28.16
C THR A 238 -6.67 -8.43 -28.92
N GLY A 239 -7.14 -7.30 -29.47
CA GLY A 239 -8.52 -7.20 -29.95
C GLY A 239 -8.77 -6.34 -31.20
N ASN A 240 -9.99 -6.44 -31.72
CA ASN A 240 -10.42 -5.81 -32.99
C ASN A 240 -10.73 -4.30 -32.89
N ALA A 241 -10.57 -3.68 -31.72
CA ALA A 241 -10.87 -2.26 -31.46
C ALA A 241 -9.60 -1.45 -31.16
N GLU A 242 -8.50 -1.80 -31.81
CA GLU A 242 -7.15 -1.30 -31.53
C GLU A 242 -7.10 0.24 -31.50
N LYS A 243 -7.58 0.92 -32.55
CA LYS A 243 -7.56 2.38 -32.63
C LYS A 243 -8.32 3.04 -31.48
N LEU A 244 -9.53 2.57 -31.17
CA LEU A 244 -10.34 3.11 -30.07
C LEU A 244 -9.63 2.92 -28.72
N CYS A 245 -9.08 1.73 -28.48
CA CYS A 245 -8.36 1.43 -27.25
C CYS A 245 -7.11 2.30 -27.11
N LEU A 246 -6.33 2.51 -28.18
CA LEU A 246 -5.18 3.40 -28.15
C LEU A 246 -5.56 4.87 -27.93
N THR A 247 -6.68 5.34 -28.50
CA THR A 247 -7.19 6.69 -28.23
C THR A 247 -7.56 6.86 -26.76
N LEU A 248 -8.29 5.90 -26.18
CA LEU A 248 -8.61 5.94 -24.74
C LEU A 248 -7.35 5.87 -23.88
N ALA A 249 -6.38 5.02 -24.23
CA ALA A 249 -5.10 4.97 -23.54
C ALA A 249 -4.38 6.33 -23.56
N LEU A 250 -4.39 7.02 -24.70
CA LEU A 250 -3.81 8.34 -24.84
C LEU A 250 -4.51 9.37 -23.93
N ASP A 251 -5.84 9.36 -23.88
CA ASP A 251 -6.62 10.28 -23.02
C ASP A 251 -6.28 10.09 -21.54
N TYR A 252 -6.23 8.83 -21.09
CA TYR A 252 -5.87 8.49 -19.70
C TYR A 252 -4.41 8.80 -19.36
N GLU A 253 -3.46 8.58 -20.30
CA GLU A 253 -2.05 8.92 -20.04
C GLU A 253 -1.84 10.45 -20.01
N ASN A 254 -2.57 11.23 -20.82
CA ASN A 254 -2.57 12.70 -20.71
C ASN A 254 -3.17 13.16 -19.36
N ALA A 255 -4.25 12.50 -18.89
CA ALA A 255 -4.81 12.78 -17.57
C ALA A 255 -3.79 12.49 -16.47
N SER A 256 -3.09 11.35 -16.53
CA SER A 256 -1.98 11.00 -15.64
C SER A 256 -0.89 12.08 -15.63
N LEU A 257 -0.41 12.51 -16.81
CA LEU A 257 0.60 13.56 -16.95
C LEU A 257 0.16 14.88 -16.29
N THR A 258 -1.10 15.27 -16.46
CA THR A 258 -1.64 16.51 -15.88
C THR A 258 -1.53 16.51 -14.36
N PHE A 259 -1.72 15.36 -13.70
CA PHE A 259 -1.53 15.26 -12.25
C PHE A 259 -0.04 15.25 -11.88
N TRP A 260 0.82 14.52 -12.60
CA TRP A 260 2.26 14.52 -12.33
C TRP A 260 2.91 15.90 -12.49
N GLN A 261 2.44 16.73 -13.43
CA GLN A 261 2.94 18.09 -13.62
C GLN A 261 2.69 19.01 -12.41
N LYS A 262 1.74 18.67 -11.53
CA LYS A 262 1.55 19.39 -10.24
C LYS A 262 2.58 19.00 -9.18
N HIS A 263 3.31 17.89 -9.40
CA HIS A 263 4.32 17.33 -8.52
C HIS A 263 5.69 17.28 -9.24
N PRO A 264 6.30 18.44 -9.53
CA PRO A 264 7.56 18.52 -10.29
C PRO A 264 8.77 17.93 -9.54
N ASP A 265 8.60 17.56 -8.27
CA ASP A 265 9.58 16.86 -7.44
C ASP A 265 9.80 15.40 -7.85
N ASP A 266 8.95 14.83 -8.70
CA ASP A 266 9.14 13.51 -9.34
C ASP A 266 9.29 13.62 -10.88
N PRO A 267 10.41 14.17 -11.39
CA PRO A 267 10.60 14.39 -12.82
C PRO A 267 10.63 13.08 -13.63
N LYS A 268 10.97 11.95 -13.00
CA LYS A 268 10.99 10.64 -13.67
C LYS A 268 9.59 10.19 -14.08
N ARG A 269 8.56 10.50 -13.27
CA ARG A 269 7.16 10.17 -13.60
C ARG A 269 6.64 11.01 -14.76
N ILE A 270 6.98 12.29 -14.79
CA ILE A 270 6.66 13.19 -15.90
C ILE A 270 7.28 12.68 -17.20
N GLU A 271 8.59 12.41 -17.20
CA GLU A 271 9.31 11.88 -18.38
C GLU A 271 8.73 10.54 -18.86
N THR A 272 8.38 9.66 -17.91
CA THR A 272 7.77 8.37 -18.25
C THR A 272 6.42 8.54 -18.93
N ALA A 273 5.56 9.42 -18.41
CA ALA A 273 4.24 9.68 -19.00
C ALA A 273 4.35 10.34 -20.39
N GLU A 274 5.27 11.30 -20.57
CA GLU A 274 5.53 11.92 -21.88
C GLU A 274 6.01 10.90 -22.92
N LYS A 275 6.92 10.00 -22.51
CA LYS A 275 7.41 8.91 -23.37
C LYS A 275 6.28 7.94 -23.75
N ASN A 276 5.40 7.60 -22.82
CA ASN A 276 4.24 6.75 -23.09
C ASN A 276 3.28 7.41 -24.08
N ILE A 277 2.96 8.70 -23.87
CA ILE A 277 2.12 9.49 -24.78
C ILE A 277 2.69 9.48 -26.20
N LEU A 278 3.99 9.73 -26.36
CA LEU A 278 4.64 9.71 -27.68
C LEU A 278 4.51 8.32 -28.33
N ARG A 279 4.83 7.27 -27.58
CA ARG A 279 4.73 5.88 -28.04
C ARG A 279 3.31 5.49 -28.47
N ILE A 280 2.28 5.91 -27.72
CA ILE A 280 0.88 5.64 -28.06
C ILE A 280 0.49 6.40 -29.34
N LYS A 281 0.90 7.67 -29.49
CA LYS A 281 0.67 8.46 -30.71
C LYS A 281 1.29 7.80 -31.94
N GLU A 282 2.52 7.29 -31.82
CA GLU A 282 3.17 6.55 -32.91
C GLU A 282 2.42 5.27 -33.29
N LYS A 283 1.88 4.52 -32.31
CA LYS A 283 1.03 3.35 -32.59
C LYS A 283 -0.24 3.77 -33.35
N ILE A 284 -0.92 4.84 -32.92
CA ILE A 284 -2.14 5.34 -33.59
C ILE A 284 -1.84 5.75 -35.04
N ALA A 285 -0.76 6.50 -35.27
CA ALA A 285 -0.40 6.97 -36.62
C ALA A 285 -0.14 5.80 -37.59
N LYS A 286 0.41 4.68 -37.11
CA LYS A 286 0.62 3.47 -37.93
C LYS A 286 -0.68 2.79 -38.35
N LEU A 287 -1.79 3.02 -37.65
CA LEU A 287 -3.12 2.49 -38.02
C LEU A 287 -3.86 3.39 -39.02
N GLU A 288 -3.32 4.57 -39.32
CA GLU A 288 -3.90 5.53 -40.27
C GLU A 288 -3.29 5.41 -41.69
N HIS A 289 -2.28 4.55 -41.84
CA HIS A 289 -1.56 4.27 -43.08
C HIS A 289 -1.72 2.80 -43.48
#